data_AF-A0A1R1AU65-F1
#
_entry.id   AF-A0A1R1AU65-F1
#
_cell.length_a   1.000
_cell.length_b   1.000
_cell.length_c   1.000
_cell.angle_alpha   90.00
_cell.angle_beta   90.00
_cell.angle_gamma   90.00
#
_symmetry.space_group_name_H-M   'P 1'
#
loop_
_entity.id
_entity.type
_entity.pdbx_description
1 polymer ?
#
loop_
_entity_poly.entity_id
_entity_poly.type
_entity_poly.pdbx_seq_one_letter_code
_entity_poly.pdbx_strand_id
1 'polypeptide(L)'
;MGGANSPSGNTSKTTKAAMKNQPKDRLGQAVVSLIFGIFGILFFIVGMLKLGFDSQYSYTTSTGTMATILFAFILSVVGFFLGIIARRSSKGRGMAIAGITLTTLPVVVMILIIGGGLVLNYMRW
;
A
#
# COMPACT_ATOMS: atom_id res chain seq x y z
N MET A 1 68.61 -11.19 -10.50
CA MET A 1 68.54 -10.07 -9.52
C MET A 1 67.52 -9.07 -10.03
N GLY A 2 66.49 -8.75 -9.24
CA GLY A 2 65.60 -7.59 -9.38
C GLY A 2 64.63 -7.64 -10.58
N GLY A 3 63.33 -7.42 -10.44
CA GLY A 3 62.54 -6.95 -9.32
C GLY A 3 61.07 -6.97 -9.74
N ALA A 4 60.20 -7.28 -8.77
CA ALA A 4 58.77 -7.35 -8.94
C ALA A 4 58.18 -5.98 -9.29
N ASN A 5 57.32 -5.93 -10.31
CA ASN A 5 56.36 -4.86 -10.48
C ASN A 5 54.95 -5.43 -10.29
N SER A 6 54.44 -5.28 -9.08
CA SER A 6 53.02 -5.42 -8.76
C SER A 6 52.29 -4.15 -9.19
N PRO A 7 51.17 -4.23 -9.93
CA PRO A 7 50.21 -3.14 -9.98
C PRO A 7 49.28 -3.23 -8.79
N SER A 8 49.43 -2.20 -7.95
CA SER A 8 48.58 -1.83 -6.83
C SER A 8 47.10 -1.72 -7.19
N GLY A 9 46.29 -2.27 -6.28
CA GLY A 9 44.91 -1.95 -5.92
C GLY A 9 44.06 -1.07 -6.84
N ASN A 10 42.96 -1.64 -7.36
CA ASN A 10 41.74 -0.85 -7.56
C ASN A 10 40.43 -1.66 -7.64
N THR A 11 40.30 -2.78 -6.92
CA THR A 11 39.12 -3.66 -7.00
C THR A 11 38.08 -3.44 -5.90
N SER A 12 37.93 -2.22 -5.37
CA SER A 12 36.95 -1.95 -4.29
C SER A 12 35.85 -0.94 -4.63
N LYS A 13 35.91 -0.28 -5.80
CA LYS A 13 34.85 0.67 -6.23
C LYS A 13 33.80 0.05 -7.15
N THR A 14 34.12 -1.05 -7.81
CA THR A 14 33.22 -1.70 -8.79
C THR A 14 32.10 -2.53 -8.12
N THR A 15 32.25 -2.90 -6.84
CA THR A 15 31.24 -3.69 -6.12
C THR A 15 30.12 -2.83 -5.54
N LYS A 16 30.39 -1.57 -5.15
CA LYS A 16 29.37 -0.66 -4.61
C LYS A 16 28.48 -0.02 -5.69
N ALA A 17 28.98 0.13 -6.92
CA ALA A 17 28.18 0.65 -8.03
C ALA A 17 27.25 -0.42 -8.63
N ALA A 18 27.65 -1.70 -8.62
CA ALA A 18 26.84 -2.81 -9.10
C ALA A 18 25.68 -3.19 -8.14
N MET A 19 25.84 -2.95 -6.83
CA MET A 19 24.83 -3.27 -5.83
C MET A 19 23.68 -2.23 -5.77
N LYS A 20 23.87 -1.04 -6.35
CA LYS A 20 22.82 0.02 -6.44
C LYS A 20 21.72 -0.30 -7.45
N ASN A 21 22.00 -1.21 -8.39
CA ASN A 21 21.07 -1.70 -9.42
C ASN A 21 20.64 -3.14 -9.19
N GLN A 22 20.71 -3.64 -7.94
CA GLN A 22 20.00 -4.86 -7.62
C GLN A 22 18.53 -4.60 -7.97
N PRO A 23 17.88 -5.47 -8.79
CA PRO A 23 16.48 -5.29 -9.11
C PRO A 23 15.73 -5.36 -7.79
N LYS A 24 15.43 -4.19 -7.20
CA LYS A 24 14.60 -4.03 -6.00
C LYS A 24 13.45 -4.99 -6.17
N ASP A 25 13.22 -5.90 -5.23
CA ASP A 25 12.43 -7.11 -5.46
C ASP A 25 10.96 -6.77 -5.77
N ARG A 26 10.69 -6.37 -7.02
CA ARG A 26 9.45 -5.70 -7.43
C ARG A 26 8.31 -6.69 -7.50
N LEU A 27 8.63 -7.96 -7.69
CA LEU A 27 7.67 -9.05 -7.60
C LEU A 27 7.23 -9.24 -6.15
N GLY A 28 8.16 -9.22 -5.19
CA GLY A 28 7.83 -9.19 -3.76
C GLY A 28 6.94 -8.00 -3.40
N GLN A 29 7.24 -6.79 -3.93
CA GLN A 29 6.38 -5.62 -3.71
C GLN A 29 4.97 -5.79 -4.31
N ALA A 30 4.84 -6.42 -5.48
CA ALA A 30 3.56 -6.71 -6.09
C ALA A 30 2.73 -7.69 -5.25
N VAL A 31 3.36 -8.78 -4.77
CA VAL A 31 2.73 -9.78 -3.90
C VAL A 31 2.27 -9.13 -2.60
N VAL A 32 3.13 -8.35 -1.95
CA VAL A 32 2.79 -7.63 -0.73
C VAL A 32 1.62 -6.67 -0.98
N SER A 33 1.65 -5.89 -2.08
CA SER A 33 0.54 -5.00 -2.41
C SER A 33 -0.80 -5.73 -2.60
N LEU A 34 -0.77 -6.94 -3.18
CA LEU A 34 -1.95 -7.77 -3.35
C LEU A 34 -2.46 -8.27 -1.99
N ILE A 35 -1.57 -8.77 -1.13
CA ILE A 35 -1.94 -9.24 0.22
C ILE A 35 -2.57 -8.12 1.02
N PHE A 36 -1.94 -6.94 1.05
CA PHE A 36 -2.50 -5.76 1.69
C PHE A 36 -3.85 -5.35 1.08
N GLY A 37 -4.02 -5.52 -0.24
CA GLY A 37 -5.30 -5.29 -0.89
C GLY A 37 -6.39 -6.27 -0.48
N ILE A 38 -6.08 -7.56 -0.37
CA ILE A 38 -7.02 -8.60 0.05
C ILE A 38 -7.44 -8.36 1.50
N PHE A 39 -6.49 -8.10 2.40
CA PHE A 39 -6.84 -7.76 3.78
C PHE A 39 -7.59 -6.43 3.86
N GLY A 40 -7.18 -5.42 3.09
CA GLY A 40 -7.84 -4.11 3.04
C GLY A 40 -9.31 -4.22 2.65
N ILE A 41 -9.63 -4.94 1.56
CA ILE A 41 -11.02 -5.10 1.14
C ILE A 41 -11.83 -5.95 2.12
N LEU A 42 -11.25 -7.02 2.69
CA LEU A 42 -11.94 -7.87 3.66
C LEU A 42 -12.29 -7.08 4.93
N PHE A 43 -11.32 -6.34 5.49
CA PHE A 43 -11.56 -5.48 6.65
C PHE A 43 -12.54 -4.36 6.33
N PHE A 44 -12.52 -3.83 5.11
CA PHE A 44 -13.48 -2.82 4.68
C PHE A 44 -14.90 -3.35 4.61
N ILE A 45 -15.11 -4.54 4.04
CA ILE A 45 -16.42 -5.20 3.99
C ILE A 45 -16.92 -5.49 5.41
N VAL A 46 -16.07 -6.06 6.28
CA VAL A 46 -16.42 -6.31 7.69
C VAL A 46 -16.77 -5.01 8.42
N GLY A 47 -15.98 -3.95 8.21
CA GLY A 47 -16.24 -2.63 8.78
C GLY A 47 -17.57 -2.04 8.32
N MET A 48 -17.89 -2.15 7.03
CA MET A 48 -19.17 -1.69 6.47
C MET A 48 -20.36 -2.48 7.01
N LEU A 49 -20.23 -3.81 7.13
CA LEU A 49 -21.27 -4.63 7.75
C LEU A 49 -21.50 -4.23 9.21
N LYS A 50 -20.42 -4.09 9.99
CA LYS A 50 -20.51 -3.62 11.38
C LYS A 50 -21.13 -2.24 11.50
N LEU A 51 -20.79 -1.32 10.59
CA LEU A 51 -21.38 0.02 10.56
C LEU A 51 -22.87 -0.03 10.21
N GLY A 52 -23.27 -0.90 9.30
CA GLY A 52 -24.68 -1.18 9.00
C GLY A 52 -25.44 -1.69 10.23
N PHE A 53 -24.90 -2.70 10.92
CA PHE A 53 -25.50 -3.21 12.16
C PHE A 53 -25.55 -2.14 13.26
N ASP A 54 -24.45 -1.43 13.51
CA ASP A 54 -24.43 -0.36 14.52
C ASP A 54 -25.46 0.72 14.18
N SER A 55 -25.55 1.16 12.92
CA SER A 55 -26.50 2.20 12.50
C SER A 55 -27.98 1.80 12.64
N GLN A 56 -28.28 0.49 12.58
CA GLN A 56 -29.64 -0.03 12.69
C GLN A 56 -30.08 -0.20 14.15
N TYR A 57 -29.14 -0.48 15.06
CA TYR A 57 -29.43 -0.77 16.47
C TYR A 57 -28.99 0.34 17.44
N SER A 58 -28.19 1.32 17.00
CA SER A 58 -27.64 2.38 17.86
C SER A 58 -27.33 3.67 17.08
N TYR A 59 -27.68 4.80 17.68
CA TYR A 59 -27.36 6.13 17.13
C TYR A 59 -25.87 6.49 17.23
N THR A 60 -25.10 5.72 18.01
CA THR A 60 -23.66 5.89 18.17
C THR A 60 -22.93 4.67 17.62
N THR A 61 -21.97 4.90 16.73
CA THR A 61 -21.08 3.84 16.22
C THR A 61 -20.14 3.39 17.33
N SER A 62 -19.92 2.07 17.46
CA SER A 62 -18.99 1.58 18.48
C SER A 62 -17.55 1.97 18.15
N THR A 63 -16.73 2.24 19.17
CA THR A 63 -15.30 2.53 19.00
C THR A 63 -14.58 1.41 18.24
N GLY A 64 -14.99 0.14 18.45
CA GLY A 64 -14.43 -1.00 17.73
C GLY A 64 -14.74 -0.99 16.23
N THR A 65 -15.94 -0.57 15.84
CA THR A 65 -16.32 -0.39 14.44
C THR A 65 -15.49 0.71 13.78
N MET A 66 -15.36 1.88 14.43
CA MET A 66 -14.51 2.97 13.94
C MET A 66 -13.05 2.54 13.77
N ALA A 67 -12.48 1.83 14.76
CA ALA A 67 -11.11 1.34 14.69
C ALA A 67 -10.90 0.34 13.54
N THR A 68 -11.86 -0.56 13.32
CA THR A 68 -11.80 -1.56 12.22
C THR A 68 -11.77 -0.87 10.86
N ILE A 69 -12.63 0.14 10.69
CA ILE A 69 -12.74 0.91 9.45
C ILE A 69 -11.48 1.73 9.19
N LEU A 70 -10.92 2.37 10.23
CA LEU A 70 -9.66 3.11 10.13
C LEU A 70 -8.50 2.19 9.74
N PHE A 71 -8.41 1.01 10.35
CA PHE A 71 -7.37 0.03 10.04
C PHE A 71 -7.50 -0.48 8.59
N ALA A 72 -8.74 -0.76 8.14
CA ALA A 72 -9.03 -1.12 6.76
C ALA A 72 -8.54 -0.04 5.77
N PHE A 73 -8.77 1.23 6.11
CA PHE A 73 -8.35 2.36 5.30
C PHE A 73 -6.82 2.45 5.20
N ILE A 74 -6.10 2.36 6.33
CA ILE A 74 -4.63 2.40 6.34
C ILE A 74 -4.04 1.25 5.49
N LEU A 75 -4.53 0.02 5.67
CA LEU A 75 -4.08 -1.12 4.87
C LEU A 75 -4.35 -0.92 3.38
N SER A 76 -5.52 -0.37 3.05
CA SER A 76 -5.91 -0.11 1.66
C SER A 76 -5.03 0.97 1.03
N VAL A 77 -4.71 2.05 1.76
CA VAL A 77 -3.80 3.11 1.30
C VAL A 77 -2.39 2.56 1.07
N VAL A 78 -1.85 1.81 2.03
CA VAL A 78 -0.52 1.19 1.91
C VAL A 78 -0.47 0.22 0.73
N GLY A 79 -1.48 -0.66 0.60
CA GLY A 79 -1.60 -1.59 -0.52
C GLY A 79 -1.70 -0.89 -1.86
N PHE A 80 -2.48 0.20 -1.95
CA PHE A 80 -2.63 1.01 -3.14
C PHE A 80 -1.30 1.65 -3.59
N PHE A 81 -0.58 2.29 -2.68
CA PHE A 81 0.73 2.90 -2.99
C PHE A 81 1.78 1.87 -3.38
N LEU A 82 1.87 0.75 -2.64
CA LEU A 82 2.77 -0.36 -2.99
C LEU A 82 2.44 -0.94 -4.37
N GLY A 83 1.15 -1.07 -4.68
CA GLY A 83 0.68 -1.51 -5.99
C GLY A 83 1.11 -0.56 -7.10
N ILE A 84 0.94 0.75 -6.92
CA ILE A 84 1.38 1.76 -7.90
C ILE A 84 2.88 1.69 -8.15
N ILE A 85 3.68 1.49 -7.09
CA ILE A 85 5.14 1.38 -7.21
C ILE A 85 5.52 0.08 -7.95
N ALA A 86 4.89 -1.03 -7.59
CA ALA A 86 5.14 -2.35 -8.17
C ALA A 86 4.70 -2.46 -9.65
N ARG A 87 3.72 -1.66 -10.09
CA ARG A 87 3.23 -1.64 -11.49
C ARG A 87 4.31 -1.30 -12.52
N ARG A 88 5.39 -0.65 -12.10
CA ARG A 88 6.54 -0.28 -12.95
C ARG A 88 7.50 -1.46 -13.21
N SER A 89 7.14 -2.67 -12.79
CA SER A 89 7.91 -3.90 -13.01
C SER A 89 7.42 -4.68 -14.23
N SER A 90 8.33 -5.30 -14.99
CA SER A 90 7.97 -6.27 -16.04
C SER A 90 7.54 -7.62 -15.45
N LYS A 91 8.07 -8.00 -14.28
CA LYS A 91 7.73 -9.21 -13.54
C LYS A 91 6.81 -8.83 -12.36
N GLY A 92 5.52 -9.18 -12.43
CA GLY A 92 4.53 -8.90 -11.37
C GLY A 92 3.50 -7.80 -11.68
N ARG A 93 3.50 -7.24 -12.90
CA ARG A 93 2.59 -6.15 -13.30
C ARG A 93 1.11 -6.50 -13.13
N GLY A 94 0.69 -7.70 -13.54
CA GLY A 94 -0.69 -8.15 -13.39
C GLY A 94 -1.13 -8.25 -11.93
N MET A 95 -0.24 -8.74 -11.07
CA MET A 95 -0.49 -8.86 -9.64
C MET A 95 -0.56 -7.49 -8.94
N ALA A 96 0.32 -6.56 -9.33
CA ALA A 96 0.26 -5.19 -8.84
C ALA A 96 -1.03 -4.48 -9.27
N ILE A 97 -1.47 -4.68 -10.53
CA ILE A 97 -2.75 -4.12 -11.01
C ILE A 97 -3.92 -4.68 -10.20
N ALA A 98 -3.95 -6.00 -9.95
CA ALA A 98 -4.98 -6.62 -9.13
C ALA A 98 -5.04 -6.03 -7.71
N GLY A 99 -3.87 -5.85 -7.07
CA GLY A 99 -3.76 -5.20 -5.76
C GLY A 99 -4.27 -3.75 -5.77
N ILE A 100 -3.93 -2.98 -6.81
CA ILE A 100 -4.45 -1.61 -7.00
C ILE A 100 -5.97 -1.64 -7.14
N THR A 101 -6.53 -2.45 -8.04
CA THR A 101 -7.99 -2.50 -8.27
C THR A 101 -8.74 -2.88 -7.00
N LEU A 102 -8.20 -3.79 -6.21
CA LEU A 102 -8.83 -4.26 -4.98
C LEU A 102 -8.81 -3.20 -3.87
N THR A 103 -7.75 -2.39 -3.80
CA THR A 103 -7.63 -1.28 -2.84
C THR A 103 -8.27 0.02 -3.31
N THR A 104 -8.51 0.18 -4.60
CA THR A 104 -9.08 1.43 -5.17
C THR A 104 -10.46 1.71 -4.60
N LEU A 105 -11.31 0.69 -4.51
CA LEU A 105 -12.68 0.83 -4.03
C LEU A 105 -12.74 1.36 -2.57
N PRO A 106 -12.09 0.72 -1.58
CA PRO A 106 -12.09 1.23 -0.21
C PRO A 106 -11.45 2.62 -0.08
N VAL A 107 -10.40 2.91 -0.86
CA VAL A 107 -9.74 4.22 -0.86
C VAL A 107 -10.67 5.31 -1.40
N VAL A 108 -11.30 5.10 -2.55
CA VAL A 108 -12.20 6.08 -3.18
C VAL A 108 -13.42 6.35 -2.31
N VAL A 109 -14.06 5.30 -1.78
CA VAL A 109 -15.23 5.46 -0.91
C VAL A 109 -14.86 6.27 0.34
N MET A 110 -13.70 6.00 0.94
CA MET A 110 -13.24 6.76 2.10
C MET A 110 -12.95 8.23 1.80
N ILE A 111 -12.30 8.51 0.67
CA ILE A 111 -12.04 9.89 0.23
C ILE A 111 -13.37 10.63 0.01
N LEU A 112 -14.38 9.98 -0.57
CA LEU A 112 -15.71 10.58 -0.76
C LEU A 112 -16.42 10.86 0.56
N ILE A 113 -16.36 9.93 1.54
CA ILE A 113 -16.97 10.13 2.86
C ILE A 113 -16.31 11.30 3.59
N ILE A 114 -14.98 11.34 3.63
CA ILE A 114 -14.22 12.39 4.32
C ILE A 114 -14.39 13.74 3.60
N GLY A 115 -14.19 13.76 2.29
CA GLY A 115 -14.30 14.97 1.47
C GLY A 115 -15.73 15.53 1.44
N GLY A 116 -16.72 14.67 1.24
CA GLY A 116 -18.14 15.05 1.31
C GLY A 116 -18.53 15.55 2.71
N GLY A 117 -18.05 14.88 3.75
CA GLY A 117 -18.23 15.33 5.14
C GLY A 117 -17.66 16.73 5.39
N LEU A 118 -16.46 17.03 4.87
CA LEU A 118 -15.85 18.36 4.98
C LEU A 118 -16.65 19.43 4.21
N VAL A 119 -17.06 19.15 2.98
CA VAL A 119 -17.84 20.10 2.16
C VAL A 119 -19.18 20.39 2.83
N LEU A 120 -19.89 19.36 3.31
CA LEU A 120 -21.17 19.54 4.01
C LEU A 120 -21.00 20.31 5.32
N ASN A 121 -19.91 20.10 6.05
CA ASN A 121 -19.62 20.91 7.25
C ASN A 121 -19.30 22.35 6.88
N TYR A 122 -18.52 22.59 5.83
CA TYR A 122 -18.21 23.95 5.37
C TYR A 122 -19.45 24.70 4.90
N MET A 123 -20.37 24.05 4.17
CA MET A 123 -21.63 24.65 3.73
C MET A 123 -22.63 24.92 4.86
N ARG A 124 -22.45 24.30 6.03
CA ARG A 124 -23.33 24.48 7.20
C ARG A 124 -22.92 25.64 8.11
N TRP A 125 -21.71 26.18 7.92
CA TRP A 125 -21.22 27.40 8.55
C TRP A 125 -21.51 28.61 7.68
#